data_AF-A0A3M2L8F3-F1
#
_entry.id   AF-A0A3M2L8F3-F1
#
_cell.length_a   1.000
_cell.length_b   1.000
_cell.length_c   1.000
_cell.angle_alpha   90.00
_cell.angle_beta   90.00
_cell.angle_gamma   90.00
#
_symmetry.space_group_name_H-M   'P 1'
#
loop_
_entity.id
_entity.type
_entity.pdbx_description
1 polymer ?
#
loop_
_entity_poly.entity_id
_entity_poly.type
_entity_poly.pdbx_seq_one_letter_code
_entity_poly.pdbx_strand_id
1 'polypeptide(L)'
;MTAAVLASGSALVAMPAAHADDAPAADPTQYSDVTAKFVDFRDAEVTNEMTTAVTSLKLQVQQAHPIIVSPYGTTKIIACRGNGADVAYYDCQQHDDFGWFPLHTVNYPVLGTIYTSML
;
A
#
# COMPACT_ATOMS: atom_id res chain seq x y z
N MET A 1 36.43 -31.21 31.80
CA MET A 1 35.28 -31.52 30.91
C MET A 1 34.23 -30.43 31.11
N THR A 2 33.65 -30.00 30.00
CA THR A 2 32.69 -28.91 29.77
C THR A 2 31.52 -28.80 30.74
N ALA A 3 31.12 -27.57 31.05
CA ALA A 3 29.70 -27.17 31.06
C ALA A 3 29.59 -25.64 30.89
N ALA A 4 29.10 -25.23 29.72
CA ALA A 4 28.69 -23.86 29.43
C ALA A 4 27.40 -23.55 30.19
N VAL A 5 27.25 -22.33 30.71
CA VAL A 5 25.93 -21.79 31.07
C VAL A 5 25.79 -20.45 30.37
N LEU A 6 24.92 -20.46 29.36
CA LEU A 6 24.61 -19.33 28.51
C LEU A 6 23.87 -18.25 29.31
N ALA A 7 24.24 -17.00 29.05
CA ALA A 7 23.58 -15.81 29.53
C ALA A 7 22.08 -15.82 29.17
N SER A 8 21.23 -15.65 30.16
CA SER A 8 19.81 -15.31 30.00
C SER A 8 19.60 -13.90 30.54
N GLY A 9 20.03 -12.91 29.75
CA GLY A 9 19.56 -11.54 29.94
C GLY A 9 18.11 -11.48 29.50
N SER A 10 17.19 -11.33 30.45
CA SER A 10 15.79 -11.03 30.17
C SER A 10 15.70 -9.64 29.53
N ALA A 11 15.95 -9.57 28.22
CA ALA A 11 15.48 -8.45 27.43
C ALA A 11 13.96 -8.55 27.44
N LEU A 12 13.32 -7.66 28.20
CA LEU A 12 11.94 -7.28 27.97
C LEU A 12 11.90 -6.75 26.54
N VAL A 13 11.67 -7.64 25.58
CA VAL A 13 11.27 -7.28 24.25
C VAL A 13 9.91 -6.64 24.44
N ALA A 14 9.91 -5.32 24.58
CA ALA A 14 8.78 -4.51 24.18
C ALA A 14 8.54 -4.92 22.73
N MET A 15 7.63 -5.88 22.53
CA MET A 15 7.03 -6.10 21.23
C MET A 15 6.51 -4.73 20.83
N PRO A 16 7.02 -4.09 19.77
CA PRO A 16 6.25 -3.04 19.17
C PRO A 16 4.94 -3.74 18.82
N ALA A 17 3.84 -3.27 19.40
CA ALA A 17 2.53 -3.59 18.91
C ALA A 17 2.61 -3.48 17.38
N ALA A 18 2.21 -4.53 16.68
CA ALA A 18 2.16 -4.57 15.24
C ALA A 18 1.05 -3.62 14.75
N HIS A 19 1.25 -2.34 14.99
CA HIS A 19 0.84 -1.29 14.10
C HIS A 19 2.06 -1.11 13.19
N ALA A 20 1.97 -1.57 11.96
CA ALA A 20 2.81 -1.06 10.90
C ALA A 20 2.41 0.40 10.64
N ASP A 21 2.57 1.24 11.65
CA ASP A 21 2.58 2.69 11.53
C ASP A 21 3.84 3.01 10.73
N ASP A 22 3.63 3.40 9.47
CA ASP A 22 4.33 4.50 8.85
C ASP A 22 5.85 4.58 9.10
N ALA A 23 6.56 3.47 8.89
CA ALA A 23 7.96 3.60 8.52
C ALA A 23 7.96 3.99 7.04
N PRO A 24 8.16 5.28 6.67
CA PRO A 24 8.42 5.60 5.28
C PRO A 24 9.57 4.71 4.81
N ALA A 25 9.51 4.23 3.56
CA ALA A 25 10.65 3.58 2.95
C ALA A 25 11.88 4.45 3.24
N ALA A 26 12.85 3.90 3.99
CA ALA A 26 13.97 4.67 4.52
C ALA A 26 14.78 5.37 3.41
N ASP A 27 14.62 4.90 2.17
CA ASP A 27 15.05 5.55 0.95
C ASP A 27 13.85 5.63 -0.03
N PRO A 28 13.35 6.85 -0.36
CA PRO A 28 12.22 7.03 -1.28
C PRO A 28 12.56 6.65 -2.74
N THR A 29 13.82 6.33 -3.06
CA THR A 29 14.21 5.85 -4.40
C THR A 29 14.10 4.33 -4.56
N GLN A 30 13.88 3.61 -3.45
CA GLN A 30 13.73 2.16 -3.45
C GLN A 30 12.26 1.74 -3.52
N TYR A 31 12.04 0.55 -4.08
CA TYR A 31 10.71 -0.06 -4.06
C TYR A 31 10.37 -0.52 -2.66
N SER A 32 9.16 -0.18 -2.22
CA SER A 32 8.58 -0.64 -0.96
C SER A 32 7.17 -1.18 -1.21
N ASP A 33 6.78 -2.20 -0.45
CA ASP A 33 5.41 -2.71 -0.45
C ASP A 33 4.50 -1.67 0.21
N VAL A 34 3.58 -1.14 -0.57
CA VAL A 34 2.64 -0.09 -0.18
C VAL A 34 1.20 -0.55 -0.35
N THR A 35 0.97 -1.85 -0.51
CA THR A 35 -0.35 -2.44 -0.79
C THR A 35 -1.42 -1.96 0.19
N ALA A 36 -1.09 -1.89 1.49
CA ALA A 36 -2.00 -1.44 2.54
C ALA A 36 -2.38 0.05 2.46
N LYS A 37 -1.66 0.85 1.67
CA LYS A 37 -1.96 2.28 1.44
C LYS A 37 -2.92 2.48 0.27
N PHE A 38 -3.11 1.47 -0.57
CA PHE A 38 -3.99 1.54 -1.72
C PHE A 38 -5.40 1.10 -1.36
N VAL A 39 -6.37 1.71 -2.01
CA VAL A 39 -7.77 1.30 -1.97
C VAL A 39 -8.14 0.72 -3.33
N ASP A 40 -8.66 -0.50 -3.34
CA ASP A 40 -9.22 -1.08 -4.56
C ASP A 40 -10.50 -0.33 -4.93
N PHE A 41 -10.61 0.10 -6.18
CA PHE A 41 -11.84 0.70 -6.71
C PHE A 41 -13.07 -0.19 -6.47
N ARG A 42 -12.91 -1.52 -6.50
CA ARG A 42 -13.97 -2.50 -6.29
C ARG A 42 -14.37 -2.67 -4.83
N ASP A 43 -13.50 -2.34 -3.88
CA ASP A 43 -13.85 -2.36 -2.45
C ASP A 43 -14.90 -1.30 -2.12
N ALA A 44 -15.04 -0.27 -2.97
CA ALA A 44 -16.11 0.71 -2.88
C ALA A 44 -17.48 0.18 -3.35
N GLU A 45 -17.54 -1.01 -3.98
CA GLU A 45 -18.72 -1.51 -4.71
C GLU A 45 -19.54 -2.59 -3.97
N VAL A 46 -19.27 -2.95 -2.72
CA VAL A 46 -20.04 -4.02 -2.05
C VAL A 46 -21.46 -3.58 -1.61
N THR A 47 -21.86 -2.33 -1.88
CA THR A 47 -23.26 -1.89 -1.76
C THR A 47 -23.75 -1.33 -3.09
N ASN A 48 -24.86 -1.86 -3.59
CA ASN A 48 -25.55 -1.60 -4.88
C ASN A 48 -25.94 -0.14 -5.20
N GLU A 49 -25.29 0.85 -4.58
CA GLU A 49 -25.54 2.27 -4.81
C GLU A 49 -24.24 2.94 -5.26
N MET A 50 -24.14 3.22 -6.57
CA MET A 50 -22.99 3.92 -7.17
C MET A 50 -22.69 5.26 -6.47
N THR A 51 -23.69 5.89 -5.85
CA THR A 51 -23.54 7.08 -5.01
C THR A 51 -22.74 6.82 -3.73
N THR A 52 -22.89 5.65 -3.11
CA THR A 52 -22.16 5.22 -1.91
C THR A 52 -20.72 4.84 -2.24
N ALA A 53 -20.50 4.20 -3.40
CA ALA A 53 -19.16 3.94 -3.93
C ALA A 53 -18.37 5.23 -4.18
N VAL A 54 -18.99 6.22 -4.83
CA VAL A 54 -18.34 7.52 -5.07
C VAL A 54 -18.10 8.28 -3.77
N THR A 55 -18.99 8.16 -2.78
CA THR A 55 -18.81 8.83 -1.46
C THR A 55 -17.66 8.21 -0.66
N SER A 56 -17.57 6.88 -0.64
CA SER A 56 -16.49 6.16 0.04
C SER A 56 -15.14 6.41 -0.64
N LEU A 57 -15.06 6.35 -1.97
CA LEU A 57 -13.84 6.71 -2.69
C LEU A 57 -13.42 8.16 -2.44
N LYS A 58 -14.37 9.10 -2.44
CA LYS A 58 -14.08 10.50 -2.07
C LYS A 58 -13.53 10.64 -0.65
N LEU A 59 -14.05 9.88 0.31
CA LEU A 59 -13.55 9.87 1.68
C LEU A 59 -12.12 9.34 1.74
N GLN A 60 -11.82 8.27 1.01
CA GLN A 60 -10.47 7.69 0.93
C GLN A 60 -9.48 8.67 0.27
N VAL A 61 -9.92 9.41 -0.73
CA VAL A 61 -9.13 10.47 -1.36
C VAL A 61 -8.88 11.64 -0.40
N GLN A 62 -9.85 11.99 0.46
CA GLN A 62 -9.63 12.96 1.54
C GLN A 62 -8.64 12.47 2.60
N GLN A 63 -8.51 11.15 2.76
CA GLN A 63 -7.49 10.50 3.59
C GLN A 63 -6.16 10.29 2.84
N ALA A 64 -6.02 10.85 1.64
CA ALA A 64 -4.85 10.73 0.79
C ALA A 64 -4.48 9.29 0.40
N HIS A 65 -5.43 8.37 0.41
CA HIS A 65 -5.21 7.00 -0.06
C HIS A 65 -5.30 6.93 -1.60
N PRO A 66 -4.24 6.47 -2.30
CA PRO A 66 -4.29 6.24 -3.74
C PRO A 66 -5.27 5.12 -4.09
N ILE A 67 -5.95 5.26 -5.23
CA ILE A 67 -6.90 4.26 -5.73
C ILE A 67 -6.18 3.37 -6.74
N ILE A 68 -6.37 2.05 -6.66
CA ILE A 68 -5.94 1.09 -7.68
C ILE A 68 -7.12 0.55 -8.48
N VAL A 69 -6.95 0.50 -9.81
CA VAL A 69 -7.84 -0.15 -10.76
C VAL A 69 -7.03 -1.21 -11.50
N SER A 70 -7.11 -2.45 -11.02
CA SER A 70 -6.50 -3.60 -11.69
C SER A 70 -7.35 -4.85 -11.48
N PRO A 71 -7.18 -5.90 -12.31
CA PRO A 71 -7.89 -7.17 -12.10
C PRO A 71 -7.65 -7.78 -10.71
N TYR A 72 -6.54 -7.43 -10.08
CA TYR A 72 -6.12 -7.96 -8.79
C TYR A 72 -6.39 -7.00 -7.62
N GLY A 73 -6.50 -5.70 -7.86
CA GLY A 73 -6.76 -4.72 -6.82
C GLY A 73 -5.70 -4.74 -5.73
N THR A 74 -6.09 -4.79 -4.46
CA THR A 74 -5.17 -4.89 -3.30
C THR A 74 -4.85 -6.33 -2.88
N THR A 75 -5.38 -7.34 -3.59
CA THR A 75 -5.12 -8.76 -3.26
C THR A 75 -3.71 -9.23 -3.63
N LYS A 76 -2.98 -8.40 -4.38
CA LYS A 76 -1.64 -8.66 -4.88
C LYS A 76 -0.73 -7.50 -4.51
N ILE A 77 0.56 -7.79 -4.33
CA ILE A 77 1.55 -6.81 -3.85
C ILE A 77 1.63 -5.63 -4.82
N ILE A 78 1.54 -4.42 -4.29
CA ILE A 78 1.77 -3.16 -4.97
C ILE A 78 3.06 -2.57 -4.40
N ALA A 79 4.08 -2.43 -5.24
CA ALA A 79 5.36 -1.85 -4.86
C ALA A 79 5.58 -0.53 -5.59
N CYS A 80 5.90 0.53 -4.83
CA CYS A 80 6.17 1.84 -5.39
C CYS A 80 7.49 2.39 -4.86
N ARG A 81 8.07 3.33 -5.61
CA ARG A 81 9.03 4.29 -5.09
C ARG A 81 8.29 5.49 -4.53
N GLY A 82 8.96 6.26 -3.67
CA GLY A 82 8.36 7.31 -2.87
C GLY A 82 7.86 6.79 -1.52
N ASN A 83 7.45 7.71 -0.66
CA ASN A 83 6.97 7.40 0.69
C ASN A 83 5.52 7.83 0.93
N GLY A 84 4.87 8.43 -0.08
CA GLY A 84 3.48 8.91 0.00
C GLY A 84 3.28 10.14 0.88
N ALA A 85 4.30 10.60 1.59
CA ALA A 85 4.26 11.74 2.50
C ALA A 85 5.04 12.93 1.91
N ASP A 86 6.36 12.82 1.82
CA ASP A 86 7.25 13.86 1.27
C ASP A 86 7.46 13.68 -0.24
N VAL A 87 7.47 12.43 -0.69
CA VAL A 87 7.63 12.03 -2.09
C VAL A 87 6.45 11.18 -2.47
N ALA A 88 5.57 11.73 -3.32
CA ALA A 88 4.41 11.01 -3.86
C ALA A 88 4.84 9.69 -4.52
N TYR A 89 3.98 8.67 -4.46
CA TYR A 89 4.31 7.37 -5.04
C TYR A 89 4.50 7.46 -6.57
N TYR A 90 5.61 6.91 -7.05
CA TYR A 90 5.99 6.88 -8.46
C TYR A 90 6.62 5.54 -8.84
N ASP A 91 6.76 5.30 -10.15
CA ASP A 91 7.23 4.03 -10.73
C ASP A 91 6.52 2.79 -10.17
N CYS A 92 5.24 2.90 -9.79
CA CYS A 92 4.53 1.81 -9.14
C CYS A 92 4.41 0.56 -10.03
N GLN A 93 4.53 -0.60 -9.42
CA GLN A 93 4.36 -1.91 -10.04
C GLN A 93 3.45 -2.77 -9.18
N GLN A 94 2.78 -3.72 -9.83
CA GLN A 94 2.02 -4.75 -9.14
C GLN A 94 2.55 -6.14 -9.51
N HIS A 95 2.58 -7.04 -8.54
CA HIS A 95 3.04 -8.41 -8.72
C HIS A 95 1.86 -9.35 -8.89
N ASP A 96 1.73 -9.99 -10.06
CA ASP A 96 0.75 -11.04 -10.29
C ASP A 96 1.38 -12.42 -10.46
N ASP A 97 0.56 -13.36 -10.93
CA ASP A 97 0.97 -14.75 -11.16
C ASP A 97 1.97 -14.90 -12.34
N PHE A 98 2.20 -13.84 -13.13
CA PHE A 98 3.10 -13.82 -14.28
C PHE A 98 4.35 -12.95 -14.08
N GLY A 99 4.38 -12.09 -13.06
CA GLY A 99 5.54 -11.29 -12.72
C GLY A 99 5.18 -9.90 -12.21
N TRP A 100 6.10 -8.95 -12.38
CA TRP A 100 5.86 -7.55 -12.07
C TRP A 100 5.42 -6.82 -13.33
N PHE A 101 4.37 -6.02 -13.24
CA PHE A 101 3.92 -5.15 -14.31
C PHE A 101 3.74 -3.71 -13.81
N PRO A 102 3.99 -2.71 -14.67
CA PRO A 102 3.88 -1.32 -14.29
C PRO A 102 2.42 -0.91 -14.11
N LEU A 103 2.18 0.00 -13.16
CA LEU A 103 0.93 0.72 -13.01
C LEU A 103 1.08 2.12 -13.64
N HIS A 104 0.09 2.51 -14.44
CA HIS A 104 -0.02 3.83 -15.03
C HIS A 104 -0.84 4.75 -14.12
N THR A 105 -0.58 6.06 -14.18
CA THR A 105 -1.31 7.03 -13.38
C THR A 105 -2.30 7.83 -14.24
N VAL A 106 -3.51 8.00 -13.74
CA VAL A 106 -4.53 8.86 -14.32
C VAL A 106 -5.03 9.79 -13.22
N ASN A 107 -4.95 11.10 -13.46
CA ASN A 107 -5.46 12.09 -12.52
C ASN A 107 -6.93 12.39 -12.83
N TYR A 108 -7.80 12.08 -11.88
CA TYR A 108 -9.22 12.43 -11.94
C TYR A 108 -9.51 13.61 -11.03
N PRO A 109 -10.20 14.67 -11.52
CA PRO A 109 -10.44 15.91 -10.75
C PRO A 109 -11.11 15.73 -9.38
N VAL A 110 -11.85 14.64 -9.19
CA VAL A 110 -12.63 14.35 -7.97
C VAL A 110 -12.05 13.19 -7.17
N LEU A 111 -11.31 12.29 -7.81
CA LEU A 111 -10.82 11.04 -7.23
C LEU A 111 -9.30 11.03 -7.02
N GLY A 112 -8.62 12.11 -7.35
CA GLY A 112 -7.16 12.19 -7.24
C GLY A 112 -6.46 11.27 -8.24
N THR A 113 -5.28 10.80 -7.87
CA THR A 113 -4.46 9.92 -8.71
C THR A 113 -4.95 8.48 -8.60
N ILE A 114 -5.33 7.91 -9.75
CA ILE A 114 -5.69 6.51 -9.91
C ILE A 114 -4.52 5.78 -10.55
N TYR A 115 -4.16 4.64 -9.99
CA TYR A 115 -3.14 3.74 -10.50
C TYR A 115 -3.82 2.58 -11.21
N THR A 116 -3.55 2.40 -12.49
CA THR A 116 -4.26 1.46 -13.36
C THR A 116 -3.30 0.55 -14.10
N SER A 117 -3.68 -0.70 -14.28
CA SER A 117 -2.96 -1.63 -15.16
C SER A 117 -3.34 -1.47 -16.64
N MET A 118 -4.32 -0.60 -16.96
CA MET A 118 -4.74 -0.28 -18.32
C MET A 118 -4.08 1.01 -18.82
N LEU A 119 -3.55 0.97 -20.04
CA LEU A 119 -2.98 2.11 -20.78
C LEU A 119 -4.07 2.99 -21.40
#